data_AF-A0A914AC58-F1
#
_entry.id   AF-A0A914AC58-F1
#
_cell.length_a   1.000
_cell.length_b   1.000
_cell.length_c   1.000
_cell.angle_alpha   90.00
_cell.angle_beta   90.00
_cell.angle_gamma   90.00
#
_symmetry.space_group_name_H-M   'P 1'
#
loop_
_entity.id
_entity.type
_entity.pdbx_description
1 polymer ?
#
loop_
_entity_poly.entity_id
_entity_poly.type
_entity_poly.pdbx_seq_one_letter_code
_entity_poly.pdbx_strand_id
1 'polypeptide(L)'
;MIPSITRFDDSSVDRRDATLHLLDPATGAVLDDPEYGPVCVQSGTTRQFECRIQDARPGVWHFTWMLGNQTIATKSEAWTGAGLVKVSSWHIVTNPGNETRERNLTCLATSSDQSLCTRVLITSCAVYVLI
;
A
#
# COMPACT_ATOMS: atom_id res chain seq x y z
N MET A 1 9.58 -47.13 34.55
CA MET A 1 8.59 -46.73 33.53
C MET A 1 8.85 -45.26 33.24
N ILE A 2 9.52 -44.96 32.13
CA ILE A 2 10.01 -43.61 31.78
C ILE A 2 9.06 -43.07 30.70
N PRO A 3 8.41 -41.91 30.86
CA PRO A 3 7.60 -41.37 29.79
C PRO A 3 8.50 -40.74 28.72
N SER A 4 8.37 -41.24 27.50
CA SER A 4 8.99 -40.67 26.30
C SER A 4 8.35 -39.31 26.03
N ILE A 5 9.13 -38.24 26.18
CA ILE A 5 8.73 -36.89 25.74
C ILE A 5 8.84 -36.88 24.22
N THR A 6 7.71 -36.98 23.53
CA THR A 6 7.62 -36.72 22.10
C THR A 6 7.89 -35.24 21.90
N ARG A 7 9.09 -34.90 21.41
CA ARG A 7 9.37 -33.58 20.86
C ARG A 7 8.48 -33.42 19.63
N PHE A 8 7.43 -32.62 19.77
CA PHE A 8 6.75 -32.07 18.62
C PHE A 8 7.68 -31.01 18.04
N ASP A 9 8.28 -31.35 16.91
CA ASP A 9 8.94 -30.40 16.03
C ASP A 9 7.94 -29.29 15.69
N ASP A 10 8.07 -28.14 16.35
CA ASP A 10 7.45 -26.89 15.93
C ASP A 10 8.18 -26.45 14.67
N SER A 11 7.90 -27.14 13.56
CA SER A 11 8.16 -26.61 12.23
C SER A 11 7.15 -25.50 12.00
N SER A 12 7.40 -24.34 12.62
CA SER A 12 6.80 -23.09 12.22
C SER A 12 7.20 -22.87 10.77
N VAL A 13 6.36 -23.31 9.83
CA VAL A 13 6.37 -22.74 8.49
C VAL A 13 6.23 -21.25 8.74
N ASP A 14 7.32 -20.50 8.54
CA ASP A 14 7.39 -19.04 8.65
C ASP A 14 6.31 -18.46 7.73
N ARG A 15 5.11 -18.34 8.28
CA ARG A 15 3.92 -17.87 7.60
C ARG A 15 4.02 -16.35 7.67
N ARG A 16 4.97 -15.80 6.91
CA ARG A 16 5.02 -14.36 6.68
C ARG A 16 3.75 -13.99 5.95
N ASP A 17 2.84 -13.37 6.69
CA ASP A 17 1.67 -12.76 6.09
C ASP A 17 2.13 -11.60 5.22
N ALA A 18 1.56 -11.50 4.02
CA ALA A 18 1.93 -10.45 3.09
C ALA A 18 1.57 -9.08 3.71
N THR A 19 2.49 -8.13 3.63
CA THR A 19 2.26 -6.77 4.14
C THR A 19 2.04 -5.81 2.99
N LEU A 20 1.14 -4.84 3.18
CA LEU A 20 0.86 -3.81 2.19
C LEU A 20 1.31 -2.46 2.72
N HIS A 21 2.09 -1.75 1.91
CA HIS A 21 2.59 -0.43 2.22
C HIS A 21 2.19 0.58 1.15
N LEU A 22 1.95 1.82 1.58
CA LEU A 22 1.82 2.95 0.68
C LEU A 22 3.11 3.75 0.67
N LEU A 23 3.68 3.99 -0.49
CA LEU A 23 4.98 4.66 -0.61
C LEU A 23 4.90 5.89 -1.50
N ASP A 24 5.78 6.85 -1.21
CA ASP A 24 6.17 7.87 -2.16
C ASP A 24 7.36 7.36 -2.98
N PRO A 25 7.17 7.08 -4.26
CA PRO A 25 8.24 6.54 -5.09
C PRO A 25 9.35 7.54 -5.42
N ALA A 26 9.09 8.85 -5.30
CA ALA A 26 10.11 9.86 -5.53
C ALA A 26 11.14 9.89 -4.40
N THR A 27 10.72 9.57 -3.17
CA THR A 27 11.57 9.62 -1.97
C THR A 27 11.88 8.25 -1.39
N GLY A 28 11.12 7.21 -1.76
CA GLY A 28 11.17 5.89 -1.14
C GLY A 28 10.51 5.81 0.24
N ALA A 29 9.87 6.88 0.70
CA ALA A 29 9.26 6.94 2.02
C ALA A 29 8.04 6.02 2.14
N VAL A 30 7.90 5.37 3.30
CA VAL A 30 6.70 4.62 3.68
C VAL A 30 5.72 5.60 4.34
N LEU A 31 4.58 5.82 3.71
CA LEU A 31 3.65 6.89 4.03
C LEU A 31 2.55 6.46 5.00
N ASP A 32 2.31 5.16 5.11
CA ASP A 32 1.32 4.56 6.00
C ASP A 32 1.87 4.23 7.39
N ASP A 33 3.12 4.63 7.67
CA ASP A 33 3.65 4.67 9.02
C ASP A 33 2.93 5.77 9.84
N PRO A 34 2.39 5.45 11.03
CA PRO A 34 1.75 6.44 11.90
C PRO A 34 2.61 7.66 12.24
N GLU A 35 3.95 7.52 12.22
CA GLU A 35 4.89 8.61 12.51
C GLU A 35 5.08 9.57 11.33
N TYR A 36 4.70 9.19 10.10
CA TYR A 36 4.87 10.02 8.92
C TYR A 36 3.90 11.22 8.89
N GLY A 37 2.67 11.00 9.36
CA GLY A 37 1.61 12.01 9.36
C GLY A 37 1.00 12.29 7.98
N PRO A 38 0.25 13.40 7.82
CA PRO A 38 -0.46 13.71 6.59
C PRO A 38 0.48 13.99 5.40
N VAL A 39 0.15 13.43 4.25
CA VAL A 39 0.91 13.61 3.01
C VAL A 39 0.45 14.84 2.26
N CYS A 40 1.36 15.77 2.08
CA CYS A 40 1.13 17.01 1.34
C CYS A 40 1.09 16.78 -0.18
N VAL A 41 0.02 17.18 -0.87
CA VAL A 41 -0.01 17.29 -2.34
C VAL A 41 -0.20 18.75 -2.71
N GLN A 42 0.79 19.33 -3.40
CA GLN A 42 0.79 20.75 -3.73
C GLN A 42 -0.39 21.12 -4.64
N SER A 43 -0.98 22.28 -4.40
CA SER A 43 -2.08 22.81 -5.22
C SER A 43 -1.66 22.96 -6.68
N GLY A 44 -2.49 22.47 -7.60
CA GLY A 44 -2.25 22.55 -9.04
C GLY A 44 -1.23 21.53 -9.57
N THR A 45 -0.76 20.58 -8.73
CA THR A 45 0.22 19.57 -9.12
C THR A 45 -0.36 18.16 -9.06
N THR A 46 0.44 17.21 -9.52
CA THR A 46 0.19 15.78 -9.40
C THR A 46 1.24 15.15 -8.49
N ARG A 47 0.85 14.11 -7.75
CA ARG A 47 1.78 13.28 -6.98
C ARG A 47 1.50 11.81 -7.25
N GLN A 48 2.56 11.06 -7.52
CA GLN A 48 2.48 9.62 -7.75
C GLN A 48 2.64 8.88 -6.43
N PHE A 49 1.88 7.80 -6.28
CA PHE A 49 1.90 6.90 -5.12
C PHE A 49 2.10 5.48 -5.60
N GLU A 50 2.81 4.70 -4.79
CA GLU A 50 2.98 3.27 -4.98
C GLU A 50 2.27 2.52 -3.85
N CYS A 51 1.52 1.50 -4.20
CA CYS A 51 0.98 0.54 -3.26
C CYS A 51 1.71 -0.77 -3.48
N ARG A 52 2.48 -1.21 -2.48
CA ARG A 52 3.43 -2.31 -2.60
C ARG A 52 3.11 -3.39 -1.58
N ILE A 53 2.89 -4.60 -2.08
CA ILE A 53 2.79 -5.81 -1.28
C ILE A 53 4.19 -6.42 -1.16
N GLN A 54 4.65 -6.65 0.07
CA GLN A 54 5.82 -7.45 0.37
C GLN A 54 5.39 -8.88 0.69
N ASP A 55 6.27 -9.84 0.40
CA ASP A 55 6.06 -11.25 0.73
C ASP A 55 4.74 -11.83 0.18
N ALA A 56 4.32 -11.38 -1.00
CA ALA A 56 3.09 -11.81 -1.65
C ALA A 56 3.24 -13.22 -2.23
N ARG A 57 2.19 -14.03 -2.16
CA ARG A 57 2.14 -15.27 -2.93
C ARG A 57 1.96 -14.95 -4.42
N PRO A 58 2.64 -15.68 -5.34
CA PRO A 58 2.40 -15.58 -6.77
C PRO A 58 0.93 -15.87 -7.09
N GLY A 59 0.37 -15.12 -8.00
CA GLY A 59 -1.05 -15.14 -8.31
C GLY A 59 -1.50 -13.84 -8.96
N VAL A 60 -2.81 -13.66 -9.05
CA VAL A 60 -3.42 -12.42 -9.54
C VAL A 60 -3.83 -11.57 -8.35
N TRP A 61 -3.33 -10.34 -8.34
CA TRP A 61 -3.66 -9.33 -7.34
C TRP A 61 -4.43 -8.19 -7.98
N HIS A 62 -5.62 -7.91 -7.44
CA HIS A 62 -6.45 -6.78 -7.85
C HIS A 62 -6.27 -5.63 -6.87
N PHE A 63 -5.80 -4.50 -7.39
CA PHE A 63 -5.61 -3.26 -6.68
C PHE A 63 -6.77 -2.31 -6.97
N THR A 64 -7.40 -1.79 -5.93
CA THR A 64 -8.42 -0.75 -6.00
C THR A 64 -7.92 0.48 -5.26
N TRP A 65 -7.85 1.60 -5.98
CA TRP A 65 -7.48 2.89 -5.45
C TRP A 65 -8.75 3.69 -5.17
N MET A 66 -8.81 4.30 -3.99
CA MET A 66 -9.91 5.17 -3.59
C MET A 66 -9.37 6.50 -3.05
N LEU A 67 -10.01 7.61 -3.44
CA LEU A 67 -9.77 8.93 -2.86
C LEU A 67 -11.04 9.38 -2.13
N GLY A 68 -10.96 9.49 -0.81
CA GLY A 68 -12.15 9.56 0.03
C GLY A 68 -12.98 8.28 -0.13
N ASN A 69 -14.23 8.42 -0.56
CA ASN A 69 -15.16 7.30 -0.77
C ASN A 69 -15.35 6.96 -2.25
N GLN A 70 -14.55 7.54 -3.16
CA GLN A 70 -14.68 7.33 -4.59
C GLN A 70 -13.55 6.43 -5.10
N THR A 71 -13.91 5.38 -5.83
CA THR A 71 -12.95 4.58 -6.58
C THR A 71 -12.40 5.38 -7.76
N ILE A 72 -11.09 5.56 -7.79
CA ILE A 72 -10.37 6.36 -8.80
C ILE A 72 -9.61 5.49 -9.81
N ALA A 73 -9.28 4.24 -9.44
CA ALA A 73 -8.69 3.27 -10.36
C ALA A 73 -8.83 1.84 -9.85
N THR A 74 -8.90 0.89 -10.78
CA THR A 74 -8.72 -0.54 -10.52
C THR A 74 -7.66 -1.08 -11.47
N LYS A 75 -6.71 -1.85 -10.94
CA LYS A 75 -5.59 -2.44 -11.68
C LYS A 75 -5.41 -3.88 -11.26
N SER A 76 -4.88 -4.73 -12.14
CA SER A 76 -4.59 -6.12 -11.82
C SER A 76 -3.17 -6.44 -12.22
N GLU A 77 -2.42 -7.06 -11.32
CA GLU A 77 -1.05 -7.50 -11.56
C GLU A 77 -1.00 -9.02 -11.38
N ALA A 78 -0.42 -9.71 -12.36
CA ALA A 78 -0.29 -11.17 -12.34
C ALA A 78 1.18 -11.55 -12.25
N TRP A 79 1.50 -12.39 -11.28
CA TRP A 79 2.86 -12.88 -11.07
C TRP A 79 2.88 -14.40 -11.10
N THR A 80 3.84 -14.93 -11.85
CA THR A 80 4.12 -16.37 -11.91
C THR A 80 5.53 -16.62 -11.41
N GLY A 81 5.72 -17.68 -10.64
CA GLY A 81 7.02 -18.00 -10.05
C GLY A 81 6.91 -18.90 -8.84
N ALA A 82 8.05 -19.32 -8.32
CA ALA A 82 8.16 -20.02 -7.05
C ALA A 82 8.63 -19.04 -5.96
N GLY A 83 8.12 -19.20 -4.75
CA GLY A 83 8.47 -18.34 -3.60
C GLY A 83 7.64 -17.07 -3.52
N LEU A 84 7.96 -16.22 -2.54
CA LEU A 84 7.26 -14.97 -2.28
C LEU A 84 7.78 -13.87 -3.22
N VAL A 85 6.88 -12.99 -3.66
CA VAL A 85 7.16 -11.94 -4.64
C VAL A 85 6.74 -10.57 -4.11
N LYS A 86 7.32 -9.53 -4.71
CA LYS A 86 6.89 -8.15 -4.51
C LYS A 86 5.92 -7.77 -5.62
N VAL A 87 4.77 -7.22 -5.25
CA VAL A 87 3.74 -6.79 -6.20
C VAL A 87 3.44 -5.33 -5.95
N SER A 88 3.47 -4.50 -7.00
CA SER A 88 3.24 -3.06 -6.87
C SER A 88 2.18 -2.58 -7.84
N SER A 89 1.35 -1.65 -7.37
CA SER A 89 0.46 -0.84 -8.20
C SER A 89 0.78 0.63 -8.01
N TRP A 90 0.50 1.43 -9.02
CA TRP A 90 0.87 2.84 -9.06
C TRP A 90 -0.34 3.71 -9.38
N HIS A 91 -0.51 4.84 -8.72
CA HIS A 91 -1.57 5.79 -9.03
C HIS A 91 -1.11 7.23 -8.89
N ILE A 92 -1.64 8.12 -9.74
CA ILE A 92 -1.33 9.55 -9.74
C ILE A 92 -2.54 10.28 -9.18
N VAL A 93 -2.36 11.00 -8.09
CA VAL A 93 -3.39 11.89 -7.53
C VAL A 93 -3.13 13.30 -8.04
N THR A 94 -4.18 13.91 -8.60
CA THR A 94 -4.16 15.31 -9.05
C THR A 94 -4.83 16.19 -8.00
N ASN A 95 -4.15 17.26 -7.59
CA ASN A 95 -4.74 18.30 -6.77
C ASN A 95 -5.15 19.50 -7.66
N PRO A 96 -6.45 19.76 -7.88
CA PRO A 96 -6.91 20.84 -8.76
C PRO A 96 -6.60 22.25 -8.22
N GLY A 97 -6.05 22.38 -7.01
CA GLY A 97 -5.50 23.62 -6.47
C GLY A 97 -6.50 24.53 -5.75
N ASN A 98 -7.79 24.33 -5.96
CA ASN A 98 -8.89 24.99 -5.23
C ASN A 98 -9.46 24.12 -4.10
N GLU A 99 -8.92 22.93 -3.88
CA GLU A 99 -9.40 22.00 -2.86
C GLU A 99 -8.50 22.08 -1.63
N THR A 100 -9.10 22.36 -0.46
CA THR A 100 -8.40 22.42 0.83
C THR A 100 -8.76 21.25 1.76
N ARG A 101 -9.64 20.36 1.29
CA ARG A 101 -10.15 19.24 2.08
C ARG A 101 -9.12 18.13 2.17
N GLU A 102 -8.94 17.63 3.39
CA GLU A 102 -8.20 16.40 3.60
C GLU A 102 -8.98 15.21 3.04
N ARG A 103 -8.27 14.28 2.41
CA ARG A 103 -8.86 13.09 1.79
C ARG A 103 -8.01 11.87 2.07
N ASN A 104 -8.65 10.75 2.34
CA ASN A 104 -7.93 9.49 2.49
C ASN A 104 -7.61 8.94 1.11
N LEU A 105 -6.33 8.73 0.81
CA LEU A 105 -5.93 7.85 -0.29
C LEU A 105 -5.83 6.44 0.27
N THR A 106 -6.68 5.57 -0.23
CA THR A 106 -6.74 4.17 0.20
C THR A 106 -6.33 3.28 -0.97
N CYS A 107 -5.47 2.31 -0.68
CA CYS A 107 -5.18 1.21 -1.58
C CYS A 107 -5.68 -0.08 -0.95
N LEU A 108 -6.56 -0.76 -1.68
CA LEU A 108 -7.04 -2.10 -1.37
C LEU A 108 -6.40 -3.07 -2.35
N ALA A 109 -5.73 -4.09 -1.84
CA ALA A 109 -5.21 -5.21 -2.63
C ALA A 109 -5.99 -6.49 -2.27
N THR A 110 -6.41 -7.24 -3.29
CA THR A 110 -7.17 -8.48 -3.11
C THR A 110 -6.60 -9.58 -3.99
N SER A 111 -6.50 -10.79 -3.44
CA SER A 111 -6.22 -12.03 -4.15
C SER A 111 -7.31 -13.05 -3.82
N SER A 112 -7.18 -14.29 -4.32
CA SER A 112 -8.15 -15.35 -4.00
C SER A 112 -8.19 -15.77 -2.53
N ASP A 113 -7.11 -15.51 -1.79
CA ASP A 113 -6.89 -16.00 -0.42
C ASP A 113 -6.76 -14.89 0.64
N GLN A 114 -6.53 -13.64 0.24
CA GLN A 114 -6.30 -12.54 1.19
C GLN A 114 -6.75 -11.18 0.63
N SER A 115 -7.00 -10.26 1.56
CA SER A 115 -7.25 -8.86 1.27
C SER A 115 -6.44 -7.99 2.23
N LEU A 116 -5.70 -7.05 1.67
CA LEU A 116 -4.86 -6.10 2.39
C LEU A 116 -5.32 -4.69 2.07
N CYS A 117 -5.33 -3.81 3.07
CA CYS A 117 -5.78 -2.44 2.92
C CYS A 117 -4.83 -1.50 3.67
N THR A 118 -4.40 -0.44 3.00
CA THR A 118 -3.64 0.64 3.62
C THR A 118 -4.23 1.99 3.21
N ARG A 119 -4.05 3.00 4.05
CA ARG A 119 -4.57 4.34 3.83
C ARG A 119 -3.65 5.40 4.39
N VAL A 120 -3.61 6.54 3.73
CA VAL A 120 -2.94 7.74 4.22
C VAL A 120 -3.85 8.94 4.08
N LEU A 121 -3.68 9.92 4.96
CA LEU A 121 -4.36 11.19 4.85
C LEU A 121 -3.57 12.09 3.89
N ILE A 122 -4.22 12.58 2.85
CA ILE A 122 -3.67 13.58 1.94
C ILE A 122 -4.25 14.94 2.27
N THR A 123 -3.38 15.94 2.32
CA THR A 123 -3.75 17.35 2.49
C THR A 123 -3.25 18.19 1.33
N SER A 124 -3.97 19.27 1.03
CA SER A 124 -3.57 20.23 0.01
C SER A 124 -2.66 21.30 0.61
N CYS A 125 -1.49 21.50 0.01
CA CYS A 125 -0.56 22.54 0.45
C CYS A 125 -0.41 23.65 -0.58
N ALA A 126 -0.26 24.88 -0.12
CA ALA A 126 0.04 26.01 -0.98
C ALA A 126 1.41 25.84 -1.66
N VAL A 127 1.48 26.25 -2.93
CA VAL A 127 2.77 26.47 -3.59
C VAL A 127 3.30 27.80 -3.09
N TYR A 128 4.34 27.79 -2.26
CA TYR A 128 5.06 29.02 -1.96
C TYR A 128 5.89 29.40 -3.19
N VAL A 129 5.35 30.31 -4.00
CA VAL A 129 6.15 31.03 -4.99
C VAL A 129 6.94 32.08 -4.20
N LEU A 130 8.24 31.84 -4.01
CA LEU A 130 9.17 32.90 -3.63
C LEU A 130 9.28 33.82 -4.86
N ILE A 131 8.61 34.97 -4.79
CA ILE A 131 8.75 36.07 -5.76
C ILE A 131 9.83 37.02 -5.26
#